data_AF-A0A7C5UT91-F1
#
_entry.id   AF-A0A7C5UT91-F1
#
_cell.length_a   1.000
_cell.length_b   1.000
_cell.length_c   1.000
_cell.angle_alpha   90.00
_cell.angle_beta   90.00
_cell.angle_gamma   90.00
#
_symmetry.space_group_name_H-M   'P 1'
#
loop_
_entity.id
_entity.type
_entity.pdbx_description
1 polymer ?
#
loop_
_entity_poly.entity_id
_entity_poly.type
_entity_poly.pdbx_seq_one_letter_code
_entity_poly.pdbx_strand_id
1 'polypeptide(L)'
;MLRRRGESLEALRRLMGAGLLERFAFAESQERIWRQGKAALVLEMLQYWQEWWRDLFLVGQGCTDLVVNRDQVEALESAGRRISPASALAFLYALRATQERLQEQVNPRLALEELLLQLPGVE
;
A
#
# COMPACT_ATOMS: atom_id res chain seq x y z
N MET A 1 -9.31 2.68 14.89
CA MET A 1 -7.97 2.49 14.34
C MET A 1 -7.77 1.07 13.81
N LEU A 2 -7.84 0.02 14.65
CA LEU A 2 -7.64 -1.38 14.23
C LEU A 2 -8.53 -1.86 13.06
N ARG A 3 -9.83 -1.52 13.07
CA ARG A 3 -10.76 -1.90 11.99
C ARG A 3 -10.33 -1.32 10.63
N ARG A 4 -9.93 -0.04 10.60
CA ARG A 4 -9.52 0.64 9.36
C ARG A 4 -8.19 0.11 8.83
N ARG A 5 -7.25 -0.19 9.73
CA ARG A 5 -6.02 -0.90 9.36
C ARG A 5 -6.37 -2.23 8.70
N GLY A 6 -7.23 -3.04 9.31
CA GLY A 6 -7.68 -4.31 8.74
C GLY A 6 -8.29 -4.17 7.34
N GLU A 7 -9.27 -3.27 7.19
CA GLU A 7 -9.93 -2.98 5.90
C GLU A 7 -8.92 -2.49 4.84
N SER A 8 -7.96 -1.65 5.23
CA SER A 8 -6.90 -1.15 4.34
C SER A 8 -5.95 -2.24 3.88
N LEU A 9 -5.52 -3.14 4.79
CA LEU A 9 -4.62 -4.25 4.46
C LEU A 9 -5.33 -5.33 3.63
N GLU A 10 -6.62 -5.55 3.86
CA GLU A 10 -7.43 -6.42 3.01
C GLU A 10 -7.55 -5.85 1.59
N ALA A 11 -7.77 -4.55 1.46
CA ALA A 11 -7.77 -3.87 0.17
C ALA A 11 -6.41 -4.00 -0.53
N LEU A 12 -5.29 -3.80 0.17
CA LEU A 12 -3.95 -3.98 -0.37
C LEU A 12 -3.77 -5.40 -0.94
N ARG A 13 -4.13 -6.42 -0.16
CA ARG A 13 -3.99 -7.83 -0.57
C ARG A 13 -4.83 -8.17 -1.80
N ARG A 14 -6.07 -7.67 -1.86
CA ARG A 14 -6.90 -7.79 -3.06
C ARG A 14 -6.23 -7.14 -4.27
N LEU A 15 -5.70 -5.92 -4.12
CA LEU A 15 -5.09 -5.16 -5.21
C LEU A 15 -3.80 -5.79 -5.76
N MET A 16 -3.02 -6.49 -4.92
CA MET A 16 -1.84 -7.22 -5.39
C MET A 16 -2.19 -8.37 -6.34
N GLY A 17 -3.39 -8.96 -6.24
CA GLY A 17 -3.91 -9.96 -7.19
C GLY A 17 -4.82 -9.36 -8.27
N ALA A 18 -5.10 -8.06 -8.22
CA ALA A 18 -6.05 -7.40 -9.12
C ALA A 18 -5.40 -6.94 -10.42
N GLY A 19 -6.18 -7.00 -11.50
CA GLY A 19 -5.84 -6.38 -12.78
C GLY A 19 -5.96 -4.85 -12.77
N LEU A 20 -5.49 -4.21 -13.84
CA LEU A 20 -5.39 -2.75 -13.94
C LEU A 20 -6.75 -2.03 -13.76
N LEU A 21 -7.82 -2.60 -14.32
CA LEU A 21 -9.16 -2.01 -14.24
C LEU A 21 -9.63 -1.86 -12.78
N GLU A 22 -9.45 -2.90 -11.97
CA GLU A 22 -9.86 -2.89 -10.56
C GLU A 22 -8.97 -1.96 -9.72
N ARG A 23 -7.67 -1.88 -10.06
CA ARG A 23 -6.75 -0.91 -9.44
C ARG A 23 -7.19 0.53 -9.72
N PHE A 24 -7.53 0.86 -10.97
CA PHE A 24 -7.98 2.22 -11.31
C PHE A 24 -9.34 2.55 -10.72
N ALA A 25 -10.27 1.59 -10.68
CA ALA A 25 -11.53 1.77 -9.95
C ALA A 25 -11.31 2.04 -8.46
N PHE A 26 -10.31 1.40 -7.84
CA PHE A 26 -9.91 1.71 -6.47
C PHE A 26 -9.38 3.14 -6.34
N ALA A 27 -8.47 3.58 -7.21
CA ALA A 27 -7.97 4.96 -7.20
C ALA A 27 -9.09 6.01 -7.33
N GLU A 28 -10.07 5.76 -8.21
CA GLU A 28 -11.25 6.63 -8.34
C GLU A 28 -12.09 6.68 -7.07
N SER A 29 -12.29 5.55 -6.38
CA SER A 29 -13.00 5.53 -5.09
C SER A 29 -12.29 6.36 -4.02
N GLN A 30 -10.95 6.32 -3.97
CA GLN A 30 -10.17 7.09 -3.03
C GLN A 30 -10.16 8.58 -3.38
N GLU A 31 -10.18 8.93 -4.66
CA GLU A 31 -10.34 10.32 -5.11
C GLU A 31 -11.69 10.91 -4.69
N ARG A 32 -12.78 10.12 -4.76
CA ARG A 32 -14.08 10.55 -4.22
C ARG A 32 -14.03 10.83 -2.72
N ILE A 33 -13.34 9.99 -1.94
CA ILE A 33 -13.13 10.20 -0.49
C ILE A 33 -12.33 11.49 -0.27
N TRP A 34 -11.27 11.69 -1.05
CA TRP A 34 -10.45 12.90 -0.98
C TRP A 34 -11.28 14.17 -1.22
N ARG A 35 -12.06 14.20 -2.30
CA ARG A 35 -12.91 15.35 -2.66
C ARG A 35 -14.02 15.65 -1.66
N GLN A 36 -14.42 14.67 -0.85
CA GLN A 36 -15.37 14.87 0.25
C GLN A 36 -14.75 15.52 1.49
N GLY A 37 -13.51 16.03 1.41
CA GLY A 37 -12.79 16.60 2.56
C GLY A 37 -12.25 15.57 3.53
N LYS A 38 -12.20 14.28 3.13
CA LYS A 38 -11.72 13.16 3.96
C LYS A 38 -10.33 12.71 3.54
N ALA A 39 -9.47 13.63 3.08
CA ALA A 39 -8.11 13.37 2.64
C ALA A 39 -7.28 12.60 3.69
N ALA A 40 -7.49 12.89 4.98
CA ALA A 40 -6.84 12.17 6.09
C ALA A 40 -7.06 10.65 6.05
N LEU A 41 -8.21 10.17 5.54
CA LEU A 41 -8.47 8.73 5.42
C LEU A 41 -7.62 8.07 4.36
N VAL A 42 -7.40 8.76 3.23
CA VAL A 42 -6.54 8.27 2.15
C VAL A 42 -5.09 8.25 2.61
N LEU A 43 -4.64 9.29 3.33
CA LEU A 43 -3.30 9.34 3.90
C LEU A 43 -3.08 8.26 4.97
N GLU A 44 -4.05 8.03 5.86
CA GLU A 44 -4.03 6.95 6.86
C GLU A 44 -3.93 5.56 6.18
N MET A 45 -4.69 5.33 5.10
CA MET A 45 -4.58 4.11 4.29
C MET A 45 -3.17 3.91 3.73
N LEU A 46 -2.57 4.94 3.13
CA LEU A 46 -1.21 4.89 2.58
C LEU A 46 -0.15 4.62 3.67
N GLN A 47 -0.34 5.15 4.88
CA GLN A 47 0.53 4.86 6.02
C GLN A 47 0.47 3.40 6.44
N TYR A 48 -0.73 2.80 6.53
CA TYR A 48 -0.86 1.37 6.81
C TYR A 48 -0.20 0.51 5.72
N TRP A 49 -0.30 0.91 4.46
CA TRP A 49 0.41 0.22 3.38
C TRP A 49 1.91 0.36 3.55
N GLN A 50 2.42 1.55 3.84
CA GLN A 50 3.85 1.79 4.07
C GLN A 50 4.42 0.93 5.21
N GLU A 51 3.71 0.83 6.34
CA GLU A 51 4.12 -0.04 7.45
C GLU A 51 4.18 -1.51 7.04
N TRP A 52 3.17 -1.99 6.31
CA TRP A 52 3.12 -3.37 5.84
C TRP A 52 4.26 -3.69 4.86
N TRP A 53 4.52 -2.79 3.90
CA TRP A 53 5.61 -2.96 2.93
C TRP A 53 7.00 -2.86 3.57
N ARG A 54 7.16 -2.04 4.62
CA ARG A 54 8.38 -1.99 5.42
C ARG A 54 8.61 -3.31 6.14
N ASP A 55 7.57 -3.87 6.73
CA ASP A 55 7.67 -5.14 7.43
C ASP A 55 7.93 -6.30 6.45
N LEU A 56 7.38 -6.26 5.24
CA LEU A 56 7.69 -7.22 4.18
C LEU A 56 9.17 -7.16 3.79
N PHE A 57 9.71 -5.95 3.65
CA PHE A 57 11.14 -5.76 3.42
C PHE A 57 11.98 -6.35 4.57
N LEU A 58 11.60 -6.11 5.83
CA LEU A 58 12.31 -6.63 7.00
C LEU A 58 12.29 -8.16 7.06
N VAL A 59 11.14 -8.79 6.80
CA VAL A 59 11.02 -10.27 6.71
C VAL A 59 11.94 -10.82 5.63
N GLY A 60 11.98 -10.19 4.46
CA GLY A 60 12.87 -10.58 3.36
C GLY A 60 14.37 -10.43 3.68
N GLN A 61 14.74 -9.66 4.70
CA GLN A 61 16.11 -9.51 5.21
C GLN A 61 16.41 -10.42 6.42
N GLY A 62 15.44 -11.22 6.86
CA GLY A 62 15.57 -12.05 8.07
C GLY A 62 15.45 -11.27 9.38
N CYS A 63 14.98 -10.02 9.35
CA CYS A 63 14.83 -9.14 10.50
C CYS A 63 13.40 -9.19 11.10
N THR A 64 12.83 -10.38 11.25
CA THR A 64 11.43 -10.56 11.68
C THR A 64 11.14 -9.97 13.07
N ASP A 65 12.14 -9.89 13.95
CA ASP A 65 12.00 -9.30 15.29
C ASP A 65 11.64 -7.80 15.27
N LEU A 66 11.94 -7.11 14.16
CA LEU A 66 11.66 -5.68 13.96
C LEU A 66 10.29 -5.40 13.33
N VAL A 67 9.53 -6.45 12.97
CA VAL A 67 8.18 -6.33 12.39
C VAL A 67 7.21 -5.76 13.44
N VAL A 68 6.44 -4.76 13.02
CA VAL A 68 5.42 -4.11 13.86
C VAL A 68 4.05 -4.77 13.67
N ASN A 69 3.74 -5.21 12.45
CA ASN A 69 2.52 -5.92 12.09
C ASN A 69 2.61 -7.41 12.49
N ARG A 70 2.81 -7.69 13.78
CA ARG A 70 3.02 -9.06 14.30
C ARG A 70 1.83 -9.99 14.03
N ASP A 71 0.63 -9.44 13.96
CA ASP A 71 -0.60 -10.13 13.58
C ASP A 71 -0.66 -10.52 12.09
N GLN A 72 0.29 -10.05 11.27
CA GLN A 72 0.36 -10.28 9.83
C GLN A 72 1.59 -11.09 9.40
N VAL A 73 2.38 -11.66 10.33
CA VAL A 73 3.64 -12.35 10.02
C VAL A 73 3.46 -13.44 8.98
N GLU A 74 2.45 -14.31 9.11
CA GLU A 74 2.17 -15.36 8.12
C GLU A 74 1.89 -14.79 6.71
N ALA A 75 1.14 -13.68 6.64
CA ALA A 75 0.86 -13.00 5.38
C ALA A 75 2.12 -12.36 4.77
N LEU A 76 2.97 -11.77 5.62
CA LEU A 76 4.25 -11.17 5.22
C LEU A 76 5.23 -12.24 4.71
N GLU A 77 5.35 -13.38 5.40
CA GLU A 77 6.20 -14.49 4.96
C GLU A 77 5.72 -15.08 3.63
N SER A 78 4.40 -15.26 3.47
CA SER A 78 3.81 -15.74 2.22
C SER A 78 4.09 -14.78 1.05
N ALA A 79 3.90 -13.47 1.27
CA ALA A 79 4.22 -12.44 0.29
C ALA A 79 5.72 -12.39 -0.02
N GLY A 80 6.59 -12.54 0.99
CA GLY A 80 8.05 -12.48 0.85
C GLY A 80 8.64 -13.63 0.02
N ARG A 81 7.90 -14.73 -0.16
CA ARG A 81 8.27 -15.80 -1.10
C ARG A 81 8.11 -15.41 -2.57
N ARG A 82 7.25 -14.43 -2.87
CA ARG A 82 6.88 -14.01 -4.23
C ARG A 82 7.43 -12.63 -4.57
N ILE A 83 7.60 -11.77 -3.57
CA ILE A 83 8.04 -10.39 -3.74
C ILE A 83 9.44 -10.23 -3.17
N SER A 84 10.38 -9.80 -4.00
CA SER A 84 11.75 -9.57 -3.56
C SER A 84 11.87 -8.36 -2.62
N PRO A 85 12.87 -8.33 -1.72
CA PRO A 85 13.14 -7.14 -0.91
C PRO A 85 13.36 -5.88 -1.74
N ALA A 86 13.98 -6.00 -2.93
CA ALA A 86 14.19 -4.87 -3.83
C ALA A 86 12.86 -4.31 -4.39
N SER A 87 11.93 -5.20 -4.77
CA SER A 87 10.58 -4.80 -5.21
C SER A 87 9.79 -4.13 -4.09
N ALA A 88 9.88 -4.66 -2.86
CA ALA A 88 9.26 -4.05 -1.69
C ALA A 88 9.81 -2.65 -1.41
N LEU A 89 11.14 -2.48 -1.49
CA LEU A 89 11.80 -1.19 -1.32
C LEU A 89 11.41 -0.19 -2.42
N ALA A 90 11.35 -0.62 -3.68
CA ALA A 90 10.87 0.23 -4.77
C ALA A 90 9.44 0.74 -4.52
N PHE A 91 8.54 -0.13 -4.06
CA PHE A 91 7.18 0.27 -3.75
C PHE A 91 7.08 1.21 -2.54
N LEU A 92 7.96 1.06 -1.54
CA LEU A 92 8.05 2.03 -0.43
C LEU A 92 8.41 3.44 -0.92
N TYR A 93 9.33 3.55 -1.88
CA TYR A 93 9.63 4.84 -2.51
C TYR A 93 8.44 5.40 -3.29
N ALA A 94 7.71 4.55 -4.03
CA ALA A 94 6.50 4.95 -4.75
C ALA A 94 5.41 5.46 -3.79
N LEU A 95 5.20 4.80 -2.65
CA LEU A 95 4.28 5.22 -1.59
C LEU A 95 4.63 6.62 -1.06
N ARG A 96 5.91 6.82 -0.72
CA ARG A 96 6.39 8.12 -0.22
C ARG A 96 6.19 9.23 -1.24
N ALA A 97 6.60 9.01 -2.49
CA ALA A 97 6.42 9.98 -3.57
C ALA A 97 4.94 10.30 -3.80
N THR A 98 4.06 9.31 -3.67
CA THR A 98 2.61 9.50 -3.79
C THR A 98 2.05 10.36 -2.67
N GLN A 99 2.46 10.11 -1.42
CA GLN A 99 2.07 10.94 -0.27
C GLN A 99 2.50 12.40 -0.44
N GLU A 100 3.73 12.63 -0.91
CA GLU A 100 4.28 13.97 -1.19
C GLU A 100 3.44 14.69 -2.28
N ARG A 101 3.17 14.03 -3.41
CA ARG A 101 2.34 14.60 -4.50
C ARG A 101 0.91 14.92 -4.07
N LEU A 102 0.31 14.09 -3.21
CA LEU A 102 -1.01 14.35 -2.66
C LEU A 102 -1.05 15.60 -1.78
N GLN A 103 0.04 15.92 -1.08
CA GLN A 103 0.16 17.13 -0.27
C GLN A 103 0.39 18.39 -1.13
N GLU A 104 1.03 18.25 -2.28
CA GLU A 104 1.30 19.33 -3.23
C GLU A 104 0.08 19.74 -4.10
N GLN A 105 -1.14 19.32 -3.71
CA GLN A 105 -2.41 19.61 -4.42
C GLN A 105 -2.49 19.06 -5.87
N VAL A 106 -1.74 18.00 -6.18
CA VAL A 106 -1.85 17.28 -7.46
C VAL A 106 -3.17 16.49 -7.51
N ASN A 107 -3.67 16.19 -8.72
CA ASN A 107 -4.85 15.35 -8.92
C ASN A 107 -4.71 14.01 -8.17
N PRO A 108 -5.52 13.74 -7.11
CA PRO A 108 -5.37 12.56 -6.27
C PRO A 108 -5.52 11.25 -7.04
N ARG A 109 -6.42 11.22 -8.03
CA ARG A 109 -6.64 10.04 -8.86
C ARG A 109 -5.37 9.65 -9.60
N LEU A 110 -4.74 10.61 -10.28
CA LEU A 110 -3.54 10.35 -11.08
C LEU A 110 -2.38 9.86 -10.19
N ALA A 111 -2.18 10.49 -9.03
CA ALA A 111 -1.14 10.08 -8.08
C ALA A 111 -1.36 8.63 -7.60
N LEU A 112 -2.61 8.25 -7.32
CA LEU A 112 -2.97 6.90 -6.88
C LEU A 112 -2.93 5.87 -8.03
N GLU A 113 -3.31 6.24 -9.25
CA GLU A 113 -3.18 5.37 -10.43
C GLU A 113 -1.71 5.04 -10.70
N GLU A 114 -0.81 6.03 -10.62
CA GLU A 114 0.64 5.83 -10.77
C GLU A 114 1.23 4.96 -9.66
N LEU A 115 0.78 5.12 -8.42
CA LEU A 115 1.16 4.23 -7.33
C LEU A 115 0.76 2.78 -7.64
N LEU A 116 -0.49 2.57 -8.08
CA LEU A 116 -1.02 1.23 -8.30
C LEU A 116 -0.46 0.53 -9.55
N LEU A 117 0.06 1.30 -10.52
CA LEU A 117 0.87 0.75 -11.62
C LEU A 117 2.17 0.13 -11.11
N GLN A 118 2.74 0.68 -10.04
CA GLN A 118 3.97 0.19 -9.42
C GLN A 118 3.74 -0.89 -8.36
N LEU A 119 2.48 -1.18 -7.99
CA LEU A 119 2.15 -2.19 -7.00
C LEU A 119 2.61 -3.58 -7.47
N PRO A 120 3.56 -4.23 -6.77
CA PRO A 120 4.02 -5.56 -7.12
C PRO A 120 2.87 -6.55 -7.10
N GLY A 121 2.74 -7.32 -8.17
CA GLY A 121 1.76 -8.38 -8.28
C GLY A 121 2.20 -9.63 -7.52
N VAL A 122 1.23 -10.40 -7.07
CA VAL A 122 1.43 -11.78 -6.63
C VAL A 122 0.73 -12.69 -7.65
N GLU A 123 1.44 -13.04 -8.74
CA GLU A 123 1.03 -14.06 -9.73
C GLU A 123 1.19 -15.47 -9.22
#